data_AF-A0A1M6I6K0-F1
#
_entry.id   AF-A0A1M6I6K0-F1
#
_cell.length_a   1.000
_cell.length_b   1.000
_cell.length_c   1.000
_cell.angle_alpha   90.00
_cell.angle_beta   90.00
_cell.angle_gamma   90.00
#
_symmetry.space_group_name_H-M   'P 1'
#
loop_
_entity.id
_entity.type
_entity.pdbx_description
1 polymer ?
#
loop_
_entity_poly.entity_id
_entity_poly.type
_entity_poly.pdbx_seq_one_letter_code
_entity_poly.pdbx_strand_id
1 'polypeptide(L)'
;MYTFSDFLKILEEMILFFSEAAAVEMQKLHAVGKERLSFLEDCMKKEQVMILKLRGFDRKRESIQEALGYKGFSLKQVSAACSPQERELLLPLMEQLDQNVLLFTNTLDNARSLMEVSLHKVNTALSQGYTQMGVPAISTTPFTNHTI
;
A
#
# COMPACT_ATOMS: atom_id res chain seq x y z
N MET A 1 11.35 26.90 12.56
CA MET A 1 12.50 26.00 12.64
C MET A 1 11.98 24.66 13.13
N TYR A 2 12.32 23.55 12.47
CA TYR A 2 11.90 22.22 12.95
C TYR A 2 12.78 21.77 14.12
N THR A 3 12.21 20.91 14.96
CA THR A 3 12.85 20.30 16.12
C THR A 3 12.84 18.77 15.99
N PHE A 4 13.63 18.09 16.82
CA PHE A 4 13.59 16.63 16.87
C PHE A 4 12.21 16.10 17.31
N SER A 5 11.46 16.86 18.13
CA SER A 5 10.08 16.51 18.48
C SER A 5 9.15 16.52 17.26
N ASP A 6 9.34 17.44 16.31
CA ASP A 6 8.59 17.42 15.04
C ASP A 6 8.91 16.16 14.22
N PHE A 7 10.16 15.69 14.30
CA PHE A 7 10.59 14.45 13.65
C PHE A 7 9.93 13.21 14.28
N LEU A 8 9.83 13.15 15.62
CA LEU A 8 9.11 12.07 16.30
C LEU A 8 7.61 12.09 15.94
N LYS A 9 7.00 13.27 15.96
CA LYS A 9 5.58 13.44 15.64
C LYS A 9 5.23 13.00 14.22
N ILE A 10 6.08 13.29 13.22
CA ILE A 10 5.82 12.82 11.85
C ILE A 10 5.90 11.29 11.76
N LEU A 11 6.77 10.64 12.54
CA LEU A 11 6.83 9.17 12.58
C LEU A 11 5.59 8.57 13.25
N GLU A 12 5.08 9.18 14.32
CA GLU A 12 3.80 8.79 14.94
C GLU A 12 2.62 8.92 13.96
N GLU A 13 2.56 10.04 13.22
CA GLU A 13 1.56 10.25 12.17
C GLU A 13 1.66 9.18 11.06
N MET A 14 2.88 8.80 10.66
CA MET A 14 3.11 7.74 9.69
C MET A 14 2.74 6.35 10.22
N ILE A 15 3.01 6.04 11.48
CA ILE A 15 2.61 4.78 12.14
C ILE A 15 1.10 4.63 12.09
N LEU A 16 0.36 5.66 12.52
CA LEU A 16 -1.10 5.67 12.48
C LEU A 16 -1.61 5.49 11.05
N PHE A 17 -1.00 6.19 10.09
CA PHE A 17 -1.35 6.07 8.69
C PHE A 17 -1.21 4.64 8.15
N PHE A 18 -0.11 3.95 8.44
CA PHE A 18 0.08 2.56 7.98
C PHE A 18 -0.89 1.59 8.65
N SER A 19 -1.24 1.83 9.92
CA SER A 19 -2.30 1.08 10.61
C SER A 19 -3.67 1.25 9.93
N GLU A 20 -4.05 2.49 9.60
CA GLU A 20 -5.29 2.79 8.87
C GLU A 20 -5.28 2.18 7.47
N ALA A 21 -4.15 2.24 6.77
CA ALA A 21 -3.98 1.66 5.44
C ALA A 21 -4.15 0.13 5.47
N ALA A 22 -3.55 -0.56 6.45
CA ALA A 22 -3.74 -1.99 6.65
C ALA A 22 -5.22 -2.34 6.91
N ALA A 23 -5.93 -1.51 7.68
CA ALA A 23 -7.35 -1.71 7.93
C ALA A 23 -8.22 -1.57 6.66
N VAL A 24 -7.86 -0.66 5.75
CA VAL A 24 -8.54 -0.54 4.44
C VAL A 24 -8.28 -1.76 3.56
N GLU A 25 -7.05 -2.27 3.52
CA GLU A 25 -6.74 -3.49 2.76
C GLU A 25 -7.47 -4.73 3.33
N MET A 26 -7.60 -4.84 4.66
CA MET A 26 -8.43 -5.88 5.27
C MET A 26 -9.92 -5.75 4.88
N GLN A 27 -10.45 -4.52 4.81
CA GLN A 27 -11.83 -4.29 4.38
C GLN A 27 -12.04 -4.73 2.92
N LYS A 28 -11.05 -4.52 2.04
CA LYS A 28 -11.10 -5.04 0.66
C LYS A 28 -11.15 -6.55 0.62
N LEU A 29 -10.29 -7.22 1.38
CA LEU A 29 -10.27 -8.67 1.46
C LEU A 29 -11.67 -9.22 1.84
N HIS A 30 -12.33 -8.60 2.82
CA HIS A 30 -13.68 -8.95 3.22
C HIS A 30 -14.76 -8.62 2.17
N ALA A 31 -14.63 -7.51 1.45
CA ALA A 31 -15.57 -7.12 0.41
C ALA A 31 -15.51 -8.06 -0.80
N VAL A 32 -14.30 -8.43 -1.23
CA VAL A 32 -14.05 -9.39 -2.32
C VAL A 32 -14.62 -10.76 -1.97
N GLY A 33 -14.35 -11.26 -0.75
CA GLY A 33 -14.88 -12.55 -0.29
C GLY A 33 -16.42 -12.59 -0.15
N LYS A 34 -17.11 -11.44 -0.14
CA LYS A 34 -18.57 -11.32 -0.04
C LYS A 34 -19.22 -10.78 -1.33
N GLU A 35 -18.46 -10.66 -2.42
CA GLU A 35 -18.93 -10.13 -3.71
C GLU A 35 -19.57 -8.72 -3.62
N ARG A 36 -19.10 -7.89 -2.69
CA ARG A 36 -19.66 -6.55 -2.43
C ARG A 36 -18.93 -5.47 -3.24
N LEU A 37 -19.27 -5.35 -4.52
CA LEU A 37 -18.62 -4.43 -5.46
C LEU A 37 -18.60 -2.96 -5.00
N SER A 38 -19.71 -2.42 -4.47
CA SER A 38 -19.77 -1.03 -4.00
C SER A 38 -18.81 -0.74 -2.85
N PHE A 39 -18.67 -1.69 -1.91
CA PHE A 39 -17.73 -1.56 -0.80
C PHE A 39 -16.27 -1.66 -1.26
N LEU A 40 -15.99 -2.46 -2.29
CA LEU A 40 -14.67 -2.55 -2.90
C LEU A 40 -14.28 -1.21 -3.54
N GLU A 41 -15.18 -0.57 -4.29
CA GLU A 41 -14.96 0.73 -4.91
C GLU A 41 -14.66 1.83 -3.87
N ASP A 42 -15.41 1.86 -2.76
CA ASP A 42 -15.18 2.83 -1.69
C ASP A 42 -13.82 2.63 -1.02
N CYS A 43 -13.35 1.40 -0.87
CA CYS A 43 -12.00 1.13 -0.38
C CYS A 43 -10.93 1.61 -1.35
N MET A 44 -11.10 1.38 -2.66
CA MET A 44 -10.16 1.84 -3.68
C MET A 44 -10.06 3.38 -3.73
N LYS A 45 -11.16 4.10 -3.52
CA LYS A 45 -11.13 5.57 -3.40
C LYS A 45 -10.33 6.03 -2.19
N LYS A 46 -10.48 5.35 -1.04
CA LYS A 46 -9.69 5.65 0.17
C LYS A 46 -8.21 5.43 -0.08
N GLU A 47 -7.82 4.37 -0.78
CA GLU A 47 -6.42 4.10 -1.14
C GLU A 47 -5.80 5.21 -2.00
N GLN A 48 -6.54 5.70 -2.99
CA GLN A 48 -6.07 6.81 -3.83
C GLN A 48 -5.76 8.06 -2.99
N VAL A 49 -6.62 8.38 -2.02
CA VAL A 49 -6.37 9.47 -1.06
C VAL A 49 -5.17 9.16 -0.17
N MET A 50 -5.02 7.92 0.30
CA MET A 50 -3.89 7.49 1.13
C MET A 50 -2.54 7.60 0.41
N ILE A 51 -2.47 7.28 -0.89
CA ILE A 51 -1.25 7.45 -1.70
C ILE A 51 -0.80 8.92 -1.71
N LEU A 52 -1.73 9.86 -1.84
CA LEU A 52 -1.40 11.29 -1.81
C LEU A 52 -0.93 11.72 -0.43
N LYS A 53 -1.55 11.22 0.64
CA LYS A 53 -1.13 11.48 2.03
C LYS A 53 0.28 10.95 2.32
N LEU A 54 0.60 9.73 1.89
CA LEU A 54 1.93 9.13 2.05
C LEU A 54 3.03 10.00 1.41
N ARG A 55 2.80 10.46 0.18
CA ARG A 55 3.71 11.41 -0.51
C ARG A 55 3.84 12.76 0.23
N GLY A 56 2.80 13.16 0.97
CA GLY A 56 2.86 14.33 1.84
C GLY A 56 3.73 14.09 3.07
N PHE A 57 3.56 12.94 3.71
CA PHE A 57 4.38 12.53 4.86
C PHE A 57 5.85 12.39 4.49
N ASP A 58 6.18 11.73 3.38
CA ASP A 58 7.58 11.58 2.95
C ASP A 58 8.25 12.94 2.73
N ARG A 59 7.58 13.88 2.04
CA ARG A 59 8.10 15.24 1.84
C ARG A 59 8.27 16.01 3.14
N LYS A 60 7.32 15.89 4.06
CA LYS A 60 7.39 16.55 5.38
C LYS A 60 8.54 15.95 6.20
N ARG A 61 8.69 14.62 6.22
CA ARG A 61 9.79 13.92 6.87
C ARG A 61 11.14 14.38 6.32
N GLU A 62 11.29 14.41 5.00
CA GLU A 62 12.53 14.85 4.34
C GLU A 62 12.88 16.30 4.68
N SER A 63 11.90 17.21 4.69
CA SER A 63 12.11 18.62 5.05
C SER A 63 12.54 18.78 6.51
N ILE A 64 11.94 18.01 7.43
CA ILE A 64 12.34 17.99 8.84
C ILE A 64 13.76 17.44 8.98
N GLN A 65 14.08 16.32 8.32
CA GLN A 65 15.43 15.74 8.35
C GLN A 65 16.47 16.72 7.79
N GLU A 66 16.18 17.41 6.69
CA GLU A 66 17.07 18.43 6.13
C GLU A 66 17.32 19.58 7.12
N ALA A 67 16.27 20.09 7.77
CA ALA A 67 16.38 21.16 8.76
C ALA A 67 17.17 20.74 10.02
N LEU A 68 17.17 19.45 10.35
CA LEU A 68 17.94 18.87 11.46
C LEU A 68 19.37 18.44 11.06
N GLY A 69 19.77 18.63 9.80
CA GLY A 69 21.10 18.26 9.31
C GLY A 69 21.25 16.79 8.88
N TYR A 70 20.14 16.06 8.75
CA TYR A 70 20.08 14.64 8.36
C TYR A 70 19.63 14.44 6.91
N LYS A 71 19.92 15.39 6.02
CA LYS A 71 19.51 15.31 4.62
C LYS A 71 20.01 14.01 3.97
N GLY A 72 19.08 13.23 3.43
CA GLY A 72 19.39 11.95 2.76
C GLY A 72 19.68 10.78 3.69
N PHE A 73 19.56 10.93 5.02
CA PHE A 73 19.78 9.84 5.95
C PHE A 73 18.57 8.91 5.99
N SER A 74 18.81 7.61 6.02
CA SER A 74 17.82 6.62 6.46
C SER A 74 17.52 6.75 7.95
N LEU A 75 16.38 6.24 8.44
CA LEU A 75 16.06 6.26 9.87
C LEU A 75 17.14 5.60 10.74
N LYS A 76 17.78 4.53 10.22
CA LYS A 76 18.93 3.88 10.87
C LYS A 76 20.16 4.79 10.97
N GLN A 77 20.42 5.60 9.94
CA GLN A 77 21.51 6.59 9.98
C GLN A 77 21.17 7.78 10.89
N VAL A 78 19.90 8.21 10.94
CA VAL A 78 19.45 9.24 11.90
C VAL A 78 19.63 8.75 13.32
N SER A 79 19.19 7.53 13.64
CA SER A 79 19.38 6.96 14.98
C SER A 79 20.87 6.83 15.31
N ALA A 80 21.72 6.48 14.35
CA ALA A 80 23.18 6.46 14.53
C ALA A 80 23.81 7.83 14.84
N ALA A 81 23.26 8.92 14.28
CA ALA A 81 23.84 10.27 14.34
C ALA A 81 23.21 11.20 15.40
N CYS A 82 21.99 10.92 15.87
CA CYS A 82 21.33 11.72 16.91
C CYS A 82 21.93 11.51 18.31
N SER A 83 21.55 12.37 19.26
CA SER A 83 22.00 12.25 20.65
C SER A 83 21.46 10.97 21.31
N PRO A 84 22.08 10.46 22.38
CA PRO A 84 21.59 9.28 23.09
C PRO A 84 20.13 9.40 23.56
N GLN A 85 19.73 10.57 24.05
CA GLN A 85 18.37 10.83 24.53
C GLN A 85 17.35 10.80 23.39
N GLU A 86 17.70 11.40 22.24
CA GLU A 86 16.88 11.36 21.04
C GLU A 86 16.76 9.95 20.46
N ARG A 87 17.86 9.19 20.50
CA ARG A 87 17.88 7.79 20.08
C ARG A 87 16.93 6.94 20.89
N GLU A 88 16.90 7.10 22.22
CA GLU A 88 15.99 6.35 23.11
C GLU A 88 14.51 6.59 22.76
N LEU A 89 14.16 7.80 22.31
CA LEU A 89 12.80 8.14 21.86
C LEU A 89 12.51 7.64 20.44
N LEU A 90 13.52 7.64 19.57
CA LEU A 90 13.38 7.28 18.16
C LEU A 90 13.26 5.76 17.94
N LEU A 91 14.01 4.95 18.68
CA LEU A 91 14.07 3.50 18.46
C LEU A 91 12.70 2.80 18.56
N PRO A 92 11.85 3.07 19.58
CA PRO A 92 10.52 2.47 19.65
C PRO A 92 9.62 2.86 18.46
N LEU A 93 9.70 4.11 18.00
CA LEU A 93 8.93 4.56 16.83
C LEU A 93 9.40 3.89 15.54
N MET A 94 10.72 3.69 15.38
CA MET A 94 11.25 2.95 14.24
C MET A 94 10.74 1.50 14.21
N GLU A 95 10.76 0.82 15.36
CA GLU A 95 10.25 -0.54 15.46
C GLU A 95 8.74 -0.62 15.16
N GLN A 96 7.94 0.29 15.73
CA GLN A 96 6.51 0.35 15.45
C GLN A 96 6.21 0.66 13.98
N LEU A 97 6.98 1.55 13.36
CA LEU A 97 6.83 1.87 11.95
C LEU A 97 7.14 0.65 11.08
N ASP A 98 8.23 -0.06 11.35
CA ASP A 98 8.61 -1.29 10.64
C ASP A 98 7.50 -2.35 10.76
N GLN A 99 6.94 -2.54 11.96
CA GLN A 99 5.83 -3.47 12.19
C GLN A 99 4.56 -3.09 11.41
N ASN A 100 4.19 -1.81 11.39
CA ASN A 100 2.98 -1.35 10.69
C ASN A 100 3.15 -1.39 9.17
N VAL A 101 4.33 -1.05 8.65
CA VAL A 101 4.65 -1.19 7.23
C VAL A 101 4.58 -2.66 6.82
N LEU A 102 5.15 -3.57 7.61
CA LEU A 102 5.10 -5.01 7.33
C LEU A 102 3.66 -5.56 7.35
N LEU A 103 2.86 -5.15 8.34
CA LEU A 103 1.44 -5.52 8.40
C LEU A 103 0.69 -5.05 7.15
N PHE A 104 0.89 -3.78 6.77
CA PHE A 104 0.27 -3.20 5.59
C PHE A 104 0.68 -3.97 4.31
N THR A 105 1.97 -4.22 4.07
CA THR A 105 2.43 -4.91 2.87
C THR A 105 1.90 -6.34 2.78
N ASN A 106 1.92 -7.08 3.90
CA ASN A 106 1.38 -8.44 3.94
C ASN A 106 -0.13 -8.46 3.64
N THR A 107 -0.87 -7.49 4.18
CA THR A 107 -2.32 -7.40 3.95
C THR A 107 -2.63 -7.03 2.50
N LEU A 108 -1.88 -6.08 1.95
CA LEU A 108 -1.98 -5.66 0.55
C LEU A 108 -1.71 -6.81 -0.41
N ASP A 109 -0.67 -7.61 -0.17
CA ASP A 109 -0.33 -8.75 -1.02
C ASP A 109 -1.41 -9.84 -0.95
N ASN A 110 -1.94 -10.11 0.25
CA ASN A 110 -3.08 -11.02 0.41
C ASN A 110 -4.33 -10.53 -0.34
N ALA A 111 -4.65 -9.24 -0.26
CA ALA A 111 -5.79 -8.65 -0.97
C ALA A 111 -5.61 -8.78 -2.49
N ARG A 112 -4.39 -8.54 -3.01
CA ARG A 112 -4.06 -8.73 -4.43
C ARG A 112 -4.29 -10.16 -4.89
N SER A 113 -3.72 -11.14 -4.19
CA SER A 113 -3.89 -12.56 -4.55
C SER A 113 -5.35 -12.99 -4.54
N LEU A 114 -6.16 -12.53 -3.57
CA LEU A 114 -7.59 -12.87 -3.54
C LEU A 114 -8.37 -12.21 -4.68
N MET A 115 -8.05 -10.97 -5.03
CA MET A 115 -8.66 -10.28 -6.17
C MET A 115 -8.35 -10.99 -7.49
N GLU A 116 -7.11 -11.45 -7.70
CA GLU A 116 -6.71 -12.23 -8.87
C GLU A 116 -7.49 -13.55 -8.98
N VAL A 117 -7.60 -14.29 -7.88
CA VAL A 117 -8.40 -15.53 -7.83
C VAL A 117 -9.88 -15.25 -8.13
N SER A 118 -10.44 -14.19 -7.56
CA SER A 118 -11.85 -13.83 -7.76
C SER A 118 -12.12 -13.42 -9.21
N LEU A 119 -11.21 -12.68 -9.84
CA LEU A 119 -11.30 -12.30 -11.25
C LEU A 119 -11.19 -13.53 -12.16
N HIS A 120 -10.31 -14.49 -11.84
CA HIS A 120 -10.19 -15.74 -12.58
C HIS A 120 -11.49 -16.56 -12.54
N LYS A 121 -12.17 -16.60 -11.38
CA LYS A 121 -13.48 -17.26 -11.24
C LYS A 121 -14.55 -16.60 -12.10
N VAL A 122 -14.64 -15.26 -12.07
CA VAL A 122 -15.59 -14.50 -12.91
C VAL A 122 -15.33 -14.77 -14.39
N ASN A 123 -14.07 -14.70 -14.82
CA ASN A 123 -13.70 -14.97 -16.22
C ASN A 123 -14.05 -16.39 -16.64
N THR A 124 -13.79 -17.38 -15.78
CA THR A 124 -14.13 -18.79 -16.03
C THR A 124 -15.64 -18.98 -16.15
N ALA A 125 -16.44 -18.39 -15.25
CA ALA A 125 -17.89 -18.45 -15.29
C ALA A 125 -18.46 -17.80 -16.55
N LEU A 126 -17.91 -16.65 -16.98
CA LEU A 126 -18.28 -16.01 -18.23
C LEU A 126 -17.94 -16.90 -19.44
N SER A 127 -16.72 -17.45 -19.52
CA SER A 127 -16.33 -18.36 -20.61
C SER A 127 -17.20 -19.61 -20.69
N GLN A 128 -17.56 -20.20 -19.55
CA GLN A 128 -18.49 -21.35 -19.49
C GLN A 128 -19.91 -20.96 -19.91
N GLY A 129 -20.40 -19.78 -19.49
CA GLY A 129 -21.70 -19.23 -19.92
C GLY A 129 -21.79 -18.97 -21.42
N TYR A 130 -20.73 -18.43 -22.04
CA TYR A 130 -20.64 -18.27 -23.50
C TYR A 130 -20.67 -19.62 -24.23
N THR A 131 -20.02 -20.65 -23.66
CA THR A 131 -20.00 -22.00 -24.20
C THR A 131 -21.40 -22.65 -24.15
N GLN A 132 -22.20 -22.37 -23.11
CA GLN A 132 -23.57 -22.90 -22.95
C GLN A 132 -24.62 -22.14 -23.79
N MET A 133 -24.39 -20.86 -24.12
CA MET A 133 -25.26 -20.08 -25.02
C MET A 133 -24.96 -20.29 -26.52
N GLY A 134 -24.04 -21.19 -26.87
CA GLY A 134 -23.68 -21.48 -28.26
C GLY A 134 -22.98 -20.31 -28.99
N VAL A 135 -22.49 -19.31 -28.25
CA VAL A 135 -21.71 -18.21 -28.82
C VAL A 135 -20.25 -18.67 -28.87
N PRO A 136 -19.64 -18.84 -30.06
CA PRO A 136 -18.28 -19.35 -30.15
C PRO A 136 -17.31 -18.38 -29.47
N ALA A 137 -16.38 -18.94 -28.70
CA ALA A 137 -15.29 -18.19 -28.10
C ALA A 137 -14.57 -17.37 -29.17
N ILE A 138 -14.35 -16.08 -28.91
CA ILE A 138 -13.60 -15.20 -29.81
C ILE A 138 -12.23 -15.85 -30.02
N SER A 139 -11.99 -16.36 -31.22
CA SER A 139 -10.72 -16.94 -31.61
C SER A 139 -9.68 -15.83 -31.63
N THR A 140 -8.81 -15.78 -30.61
CA THR A 140 -7.56 -15.04 -30.72
C THR A 140 -6.64 -15.82 -31.66
N THR A 141 -6.80 -15.61 -32.97
CA THR A 141 -5.77 -16.05 -33.92
C THR A 141 -4.50 -15.23 -33.64
N PRO A 142 -3.33 -15.86 -33.50
CA PRO A 142 -2.08 -15.11 -33.45
C PRO A 142 -1.93 -14.35 -34.76
N PHE A 143 -1.62 -13.06 -34.70
CA PHE A 143 -1.13 -12.33 -35.87
C PHE A 143 0.13 -13.04 -36.39
N THR A 144 -0.01 -13.83 -37.45
CA THR A 144 1.13 -14.26 -38.24
C THR A 144 1.64 -13.06 -39.01
N ASN A 145 2.72 -12.44 -38.52
CA ASN A 145 3.53 -11.53 -39.32
C ASN A 145 4.03 -12.30 -40.54
N HIS A 146 3.45 -12.03 -41.71
CA HIS A 146 4.08 -12.35 -42.98
C HIS A 146 4.94 -11.17 -43.40
N THR A 147 6.24 -11.42 -43.39
CA THR A 147 7.26 -10.72 -44.16
C THR A 147 6.85 -10.59 -45.62
N ILE A 148 6.83 -9.35 -46.13
CA ILE A 148 7.34 -8.97 -47.46
C ILE A 148 7.99 -7.60 -47.32
#